data_AF-A0A2J8WST9-F1
#
_entry.id   AF-A0A2J8WST9-F1
#
_cell.length_a   1.000
_cell.length_b   1.000
_cell.length_c   1.000
_cell.angle_alpha   90.00
_cell.angle_beta   90.00
_cell.angle_gamma   90.00
#
_symmetry.space_group_name_H-M   'P 1'
#
loop_
_entity.id
_entity.type
_entity.pdbx_description
1 polymer ?
#
loop_
_entity_poly.entity_id
_entity_poly.type
_entity_poly.pdbx_seq_one_letter_code
_entity_poly.pdbx_strand_id
1 'polypeptide(L)'
;MKILILGIFLFFYSTPAWAKEKHYYIGIIETTWDYASDHGEKKLISVDTGFQNKWYSEDVTISRPNDQEEITAQILTKKLDNKEHSTLWEHSNIYLQNGPDRIGRLYKKALYLQYTDETFRTTIEKPIWLGFLGPIIKAETGDKVYVHLKNLASRPYTFHSHGITYYKEHEGAIYPDNT
;
A
#
# COMPACT_ATOMS: atom_id res chain seq x y z
N MET A 1 58.10 -0.79 -12.04
CA MET A 1 57.10 -0.37 -13.05
C MET A 1 55.75 -1.11 -13.03
N LYS A 2 55.48 -2.05 -12.10
CA LYS A 2 54.20 -2.83 -12.10
C LYS A 2 53.11 -2.34 -11.14
N ILE A 3 53.42 -1.45 -10.18
CA ILE A 3 52.45 -1.00 -9.16
C ILE A 3 51.61 0.21 -9.61
N LEU A 4 52.09 0.98 -10.60
CA LEU A 4 51.39 2.15 -11.14
C LEU A 4 50.20 1.79 -12.06
N ILE A 5 50.13 0.57 -12.60
CA ILE A 5 49.06 0.15 -13.51
C ILE A 5 47.83 -0.37 -12.75
N LEU A 6 48.02 -0.91 -11.54
CA LEU A 6 46.91 -1.44 -10.73
C LEU A 6 46.03 -0.32 -10.11
N GLY A 7 46.63 0.82 -9.78
CA GLY A 7 45.91 1.99 -9.24
C GLY A 7 45.00 2.68 -10.27
N ILE A 8 45.38 2.67 -11.55
CA ILE A 8 44.57 3.22 -12.65
C ILE A 8 43.35 2.33 -12.89
N PHE A 9 43.50 1.00 -12.79
CA PHE A 9 42.37 0.07 -12.96
C PHE A 9 41.30 0.22 -11.87
N LEU A 10 41.67 0.50 -10.62
CA LEU A 10 40.70 0.73 -9.53
C LEU A 10 39.93 2.05 -9.66
N PHE A 11 40.51 3.06 -10.31
CA PHE A 11 39.84 4.35 -10.52
C PHE A 11 38.71 4.25 -11.56
N PHE A 12 38.88 3.40 -12.59
CA PHE A 12 37.85 3.15 -13.62
C PHE A 12 36.73 2.19 -13.19
N TYR A 13 36.88 1.45 -12.09
CA TYR A 13 35.80 0.62 -11.52
C TYR A 13 34.90 1.37 -10.53
N SER A 14 35.27 2.61 -10.15
CA SER A 14 34.31 3.49 -9.48
C SER A 14 33.37 4.05 -10.53
N THR A 15 32.15 3.53 -10.60
CA THR A 15 31.07 4.28 -11.26
C THR A 15 30.94 5.57 -10.49
N PRO A 16 31.19 6.75 -11.09
CA PRO A 16 31.01 7.96 -10.34
C PRO A 16 29.49 8.10 -10.15
N ALA A 17 29.05 8.04 -8.89
CA ALA A 17 27.66 8.25 -8.50
C ALA A 17 27.31 9.72 -8.75
N TRP A 18 27.01 10.05 -10.01
CA TRP A 18 26.65 11.41 -10.39
C TRP A 18 25.23 11.67 -9.92
N ALA A 19 25.07 12.79 -9.21
CA ALA A 19 23.79 13.41 -8.96
C ALA A 19 22.96 13.49 -10.25
N LYS A 20 21.71 13.03 -10.21
CA LYS A 20 20.80 13.06 -11.34
C LYS A 20 19.68 14.07 -11.12
N GLU A 21 19.22 14.65 -12.21
CA GLU A 21 17.96 15.39 -12.23
C GLU A 21 16.82 14.40 -12.50
N LYS A 22 15.82 14.37 -11.62
CA LYS A 22 14.67 13.45 -11.69
C LYS A 22 13.39 14.26 -11.77
N HIS A 23 12.58 13.96 -12.78
CA HIS A 23 11.33 14.67 -13.05
C HIS A 23 10.14 13.76 -12.76
N TYR A 24 9.19 14.26 -11.99
CA TYR A 24 7.93 13.59 -11.67
C TYR A 24 6.76 14.51 -12.03
N TYR A 25 5.82 14.01 -12.82
CA TYR A 25 4.59 14.74 -13.15
C TYR A 25 3.45 14.18 -12.30
N ILE A 26 2.90 14.99 -11.40
CA ILE A 26 1.92 14.55 -10.41
C ILE A 26 0.66 15.41 -10.50
N GLY A 27 -0.48 14.76 -10.72
CA GLY A 27 -1.79 15.40 -10.66
C GLY A 27 -2.49 15.15 -9.33
N ILE A 28 -3.26 16.13 -8.85
CA ILE A 28 -4.19 15.95 -7.73
C ILE A 28 -5.59 15.82 -8.31
N ILE A 29 -6.20 14.64 -8.19
CA ILE A 29 -7.52 14.34 -8.77
C ILE A 29 -8.52 13.95 -7.69
N GLU A 30 -9.80 14.21 -7.93
CA GLU A 30 -10.88 13.72 -7.06
C GLU A 30 -11.42 12.38 -7.57
N THR A 31 -11.56 11.40 -6.68
CA THR A 31 -12.14 10.09 -7.00
C THR A 31 -12.96 9.55 -5.83
N THR A 32 -13.84 8.59 -6.09
CA THR A 32 -14.53 7.83 -5.04
C THR A 32 -13.64 6.65 -4.65
N TRP A 33 -13.17 6.65 -3.40
CA TRP A 33 -12.35 5.58 -2.85
C TRP A 33 -13.20 4.59 -2.07
N ASP A 34 -12.89 3.31 -2.27
CA ASP A 34 -13.52 2.18 -1.61
C ASP A 34 -12.60 1.59 -0.54
N TYR A 35 -12.99 1.74 0.73
CA TYR A 35 -12.19 1.27 1.85
C TYR A 35 -12.24 -0.24 2.07
N ALA A 36 -13.22 -0.93 1.49
CA ALA A 36 -13.39 -2.36 1.63
C ALA A 36 -13.78 -2.97 0.28
N SER A 37 -12.90 -2.75 -0.70
CA SER A 37 -13.08 -3.27 -2.05
C SER A 37 -13.12 -4.79 -2.04
N ASP A 38 -14.15 -5.30 -2.69
CA ASP A 38 -14.66 -6.66 -2.63
C ASP A 38 -14.21 -7.51 -3.83
N HIS A 39 -12.97 -7.29 -4.31
CA HIS A 39 -12.39 -8.06 -5.41
C HIS A 39 -12.15 -9.57 -5.10
N GLY A 40 -12.81 -10.14 -4.08
CA GLY A 40 -12.85 -11.57 -3.75
C GLY A 40 -13.87 -11.90 -2.64
N GLU A 41 -14.04 -13.18 -2.31
CA GLU A 41 -14.77 -13.59 -1.11
C GLU A 41 -14.17 -12.91 0.12
N LYS A 42 -15.03 -12.39 1.00
CA LYS A 42 -14.60 -11.72 2.23
C LYS A 42 -13.91 -12.74 3.16
N LYS A 43 -12.61 -12.96 2.95
CA LYS A 43 -11.81 -13.84 3.80
C LYS A 43 -11.30 -13.03 4.98
N LEU A 44 -11.85 -13.28 6.16
CA LEU A 44 -11.26 -12.81 7.41
C LEU A 44 -9.85 -13.39 7.51
N ILE A 45 -8.83 -12.54 7.29
CA ILE A 45 -7.43 -12.94 7.18
C ILE A 45 -6.71 -12.95 8.53
N SER A 46 -7.25 -12.29 9.54
CA SER A 46 -6.84 -12.47 10.93
C SER A 46 -7.98 -12.08 11.86
N VAL A 47 -8.30 -12.99 12.77
CA VAL A 47 -9.05 -12.68 13.98
C VAL A 47 -8.00 -12.69 15.09
N ASP A 48 -7.72 -11.54 15.69
CA ASP A 48 -6.98 -11.51 16.96
C ASP A 48 -7.96 -11.93 18.06
N THR A 49 -8.30 -13.23 18.08
CA THR A 49 -9.03 -13.80 19.19
C THR A 49 -8.05 -13.82 20.36
N GLY A 50 -8.08 -12.80 21.20
CA GLY A 50 -7.46 -12.84 22.54
C GLY A 50 -8.03 -13.94 23.46
N PHE A 51 -8.85 -14.87 22.92
CA PHE A 51 -9.54 -15.92 23.64
C PHE A 51 -9.55 -17.25 22.85
N GLN A 52 -9.00 -18.28 23.49
CA GLN A 52 -9.12 -19.73 23.25
C GLN A 52 -9.25 -20.20 21.79
N ASN A 53 -8.11 -20.47 21.14
CA ASN A 53 -8.04 -21.36 19.97
C ASN A 53 -8.67 -22.72 20.33
N LYS A 54 -9.93 -22.97 19.94
CA LYS A 54 -10.61 -24.23 20.22
C LYS A 54 -10.32 -25.23 19.11
N TRP A 55 -9.66 -26.33 19.48
CA TRP A 55 -9.40 -27.46 18.60
C TRP A 55 -10.60 -28.40 18.63
N TYR A 56 -11.08 -28.81 17.45
CA TYR A 56 -12.12 -29.81 17.32
C TYR A 56 -11.47 -31.10 16.81
N SER A 57 -11.61 -32.19 17.56
CA SER A 57 -11.23 -33.53 17.11
C SER A 57 -12.44 -34.19 16.46
N GLU A 58 -12.30 -34.59 15.20
CA GLU A 58 -13.25 -35.50 14.56
C GLU A 58 -12.55 -36.85 14.36
N ASP A 59 -13.22 -37.92 14.79
CA ASP A 59 -12.78 -39.29 14.51
C ASP A 59 -13.09 -39.60 13.05
N VAL A 60 -12.04 -39.80 12.25
CA VAL A 60 -12.16 -40.22 10.85
C VAL A 60 -11.71 -41.67 10.77
N THR A 61 -12.65 -42.54 10.42
CA THR A 61 -12.39 -43.95 10.16
C THR A 61 -11.98 -44.12 8.71
N ILE A 62 -10.77 -44.61 8.49
CA ILE A 62 -10.27 -44.92 7.15
C ILE A 62 -10.21 -46.45 7.04
N SER A 63 -11.08 -47.01 6.20
CA SER A 63 -11.06 -48.43 5.88
C SER A 63 -10.10 -48.69 4.72
N ARG A 64 -9.21 -49.68 4.89
CA ARG A 64 -8.42 -50.20 3.76
C ARG A 64 -9.28 -51.18 2.95
N PRO A 65 -9.20 -51.19 1.61
CA PRO A 65 -10.17 -51.89 0.79
C PRO A 65 -10.32 -53.40 1.02
N ASN A 66 -9.35 -54.07 1.66
CA ASN A 66 -9.29 -55.54 1.73
C ASN A 66 -8.96 -56.14 3.11
N ASP A 67 -8.86 -55.35 4.18
CA ASP A 67 -8.66 -55.86 5.54
C ASP A 67 -9.82 -55.42 6.44
N GLN A 68 -10.39 -56.33 7.25
CA GLN A 68 -11.47 -56.07 8.22
C GLN A 68 -11.05 -55.18 9.41
N GLU A 69 -9.91 -54.49 9.31
CA GLU A 69 -9.36 -53.65 10.36
C GLU A 69 -9.60 -52.17 10.03
N GLU A 70 -10.49 -51.54 10.81
CA GLU A 70 -10.76 -50.11 10.73
C GLU A 70 -9.74 -49.34 11.57
N ILE A 71 -8.98 -48.45 10.94
CA ILE A 71 -8.08 -47.54 11.66
C ILE A 71 -8.84 -46.23 11.90
N THR A 72 -9.06 -45.91 13.18
CA THR A 72 -9.65 -44.63 13.59
C THR A 72 -8.52 -43.64 13.87
N ALA A 73 -8.52 -42.49 13.20
CA ALA A 73 -7.60 -41.40 13.47
C ALA A 73 -8.35 -40.14 13.93
N GLN A 74 -7.84 -39.45 14.94
CA GLN A 74 -8.36 -38.14 15.36
C GLN A 74 -7.72 -37.05 14.52
N ILE A 75 -8.52 -36.40 13.68
CA ILE A 75 -8.09 -35.21 12.94
C ILE A 75 -8.49 -33.99 13.77
N LEU A 76 -7.49 -33.19 14.15
CA LEU A 76 -7.71 -31.91 14.82
C LEU A 76 -7.90 -30.82 13.75
N THR A 77 -9.12 -30.31 13.65
CA THR A 77 -9.45 -29.18 12.77
C THR A 77 -9.61 -27.89 13.57
N LYS A 78 -9.11 -26.79 13.01
CA LYS A 78 -9.31 -25.45 13.57
C LYS A 78 -10.56 -24.85 12.90
N LYS A 79 -11.63 -24.68 13.66
CA LYS A 79 -12.89 -24.08 13.18
C LYS A 79 -13.22 -22.84 13.99
N LEU A 80 -13.49 -21.72 13.31
CA LEU A 80 -14.07 -20.52 13.94
C LEU A 80 -15.52 -20.82 14.31
N ASP A 81 -15.94 -20.45 15.52
CA ASP A 81 -17.33 -20.62 15.94
C ASP A 81 -18.24 -19.65 15.15
N ASN A 82 -19.39 -20.13 14.70
CA ASN A 82 -20.35 -19.35 13.92
C ASN A 82 -20.85 -18.10 14.67
N LYS A 83 -20.89 -18.15 16.01
CA LYS A 83 -21.28 -17.01 16.85
C LYS A 83 -20.25 -15.89 16.82
N GLU A 84 -18.96 -16.22 16.84
CA GLU A 84 -17.87 -15.24 16.77
C GLU A 84 -17.81 -14.59 15.38
N HIS A 85 -18.01 -15.39 14.33
CA HIS A 85 -18.11 -14.89 12.96
C HIS A 85 -19.20 -13.82 12.81
N SER A 86 -20.38 -14.03 13.42
CA SER A 86 -21.49 -13.06 13.42
C SER A 86 -21.12 -11.73 14.09
N THR A 87 -20.50 -11.77 15.27
CA THR A 87 -20.13 -10.54 16.01
C THR A 87 -19.09 -9.68 15.30
N LEU A 88 -18.18 -10.28 14.52
CA LEU A 88 -17.18 -9.55 13.75
C LEU A 88 -17.79 -8.82 12.55
N TRP A 89 -18.77 -9.45 11.87
CA TRP A 89 -19.52 -8.79 10.80
C TRP A 89 -20.31 -7.60 11.33
N GLU A 90 -20.93 -7.74 12.51
CA GLU A 90 -21.64 -6.65 13.19
C GLU A 90 -20.71 -5.47 13.51
N HIS A 91 -19.49 -5.72 13.99
CA HIS A 91 -18.52 -4.64 14.23
C HIS A 91 -18.08 -3.94 12.93
N SER A 92 -17.90 -4.68 11.83
CA SER A 92 -17.51 -4.07 10.54
C SER A 92 -18.60 -3.14 9.98
N ASN A 93 -19.87 -3.46 10.25
CA ASN A 93 -21.02 -2.69 9.77
C ASN A 93 -21.02 -1.27 10.33
N ILE A 94 -20.47 -1.04 11.53
CA ILE A 94 -20.32 0.29 12.12
C ILE A 94 -19.60 1.25 11.15
N TYR A 95 -18.62 0.74 10.40
CA TYR A 95 -17.79 1.51 9.48
C TYR A 95 -18.23 1.41 8.01
N LEU A 96 -18.70 0.24 7.58
CA LEU A 96 -18.87 -0.07 6.15
C LEU A 96 -20.32 0.02 5.67
N GLN A 97 -21.30 -0.13 6.56
CA GLN A 97 -22.71 -0.17 6.19
C GLN A 97 -23.22 1.22 5.83
N ASN A 98 -23.88 1.32 4.66
CA ASN A 98 -24.57 2.54 4.23
C ASN A 98 -25.96 2.61 4.87
N GLY A 99 -26.44 3.82 5.15
CA GLY A 99 -27.77 4.09 5.71
C GLY A 99 -28.15 5.57 5.63
N PRO A 100 -29.35 5.96 6.10
CA PRO A 100 -29.83 7.35 6.05
C PRO A 100 -28.91 8.35 6.76
N ASP A 101 -28.22 7.89 7.80
CA ASP A 101 -27.29 8.63 8.66
C ASP A 101 -25.83 8.15 8.50
N ARG A 102 -25.55 7.27 7.52
CA ARG A 102 -24.23 6.65 7.33
C ARG A 102 -23.82 6.61 5.87
N ILE A 103 -22.68 7.23 5.56
CA ILE A 103 -22.09 7.25 4.21
C ILE A 103 -21.72 5.82 3.75
N GLY A 104 -21.28 4.96 4.67
CA GLY A 104 -20.81 3.60 4.36
C GLY A 104 -19.33 3.59 3.96
N ARG A 105 -18.93 2.66 3.08
CA ARG A 105 -17.51 2.40 2.72
C ARG A 105 -16.91 3.26 1.61
N LEU A 106 -17.73 4.03 0.88
CA LEU A 106 -17.31 4.79 -0.30
C LEU A 106 -17.22 6.29 0.04
N TYR A 107 -16.05 6.89 -0.13
CA TYR A 107 -15.84 8.31 0.16
C TYR A 107 -15.15 9.01 -1.00
N LYS A 108 -15.56 10.25 -1.28
CA LYS A 108 -14.83 11.12 -2.20
C LYS A 108 -13.51 11.57 -1.57
N LYS A 109 -12.39 11.39 -2.29
CA LYS A 109 -11.03 11.77 -1.86
C LYS A 109 -10.30 12.52 -2.96
N ALA A 110 -9.37 13.39 -2.58
CA ALA A 110 -8.37 13.95 -3.47
C ALA A 110 -7.08 13.13 -3.36
N LEU A 111 -6.60 12.57 -4.46
CA LEU A 111 -5.44 11.66 -4.51
C LEU A 111 -4.36 12.20 -5.46
N TYR A 112 -3.10 11.87 -5.14
CA TYR A 112 -1.99 12.09 -6.05
C TYR A 112 -1.90 10.95 -7.09
N LEU A 113 -1.76 11.31 -8.35
CA LEU A 113 -1.60 10.38 -9.47
C LEU A 113 -0.41 10.79 -10.33
N GLN A 114 0.39 9.82 -10.77
CA GLN A 114 1.55 10.09 -11.62
C GLN A 114 1.19 10.06 -13.10
N TYR A 115 1.80 10.97 -13.85
CA TYR A 115 1.69 11.09 -15.30
C TYR A 115 3.06 10.92 -15.96
N THR A 116 3.05 10.63 -17.25
CA THR A 116 4.26 10.44 -18.06
C THR A 116 5.01 11.75 -18.29
N ASP A 117 4.29 12.85 -18.45
CA ASP A 117 4.81 14.13 -18.92
C ASP A 117 3.92 15.31 -18.52
N GLU A 118 4.37 16.51 -18.90
CA GLU A 118 3.73 17.81 -18.63
C GLU A 118 2.34 17.99 -19.24
N THR A 119 1.90 17.08 -20.13
CA THR A 119 0.55 17.16 -20.70
C THR A 119 -0.52 16.66 -19.73
N PHE A 120 -0.14 15.88 -18.71
CA PHE A 120 -1.04 15.22 -17.76
C PHE A 120 -2.16 14.41 -18.44
N ARG A 121 -1.84 13.76 -19.56
CA ARG A 121 -2.80 12.92 -20.32
C ARG A 121 -2.69 11.44 -20.00
N THR A 122 -1.47 10.91 -19.94
CA THR A 122 -1.20 9.48 -19.76
C THR A 122 -0.72 9.21 -18.34
N THR A 123 -1.45 8.37 -17.61
CA THR A 123 -1.14 8.02 -16.22
C THR A 123 -0.17 6.86 -16.15
N ILE A 124 0.73 6.89 -15.17
CA ILE A 124 1.59 5.74 -14.84
C ILE A 124 0.85 4.85 -13.84
N GLU A 125 0.74 3.57 -14.16
CA GLU A 125 0.07 2.60 -13.31
C GLU A 125 0.83 2.42 -11.99
N LYS A 126 0.09 2.45 -10.88
CA LYS A 126 0.64 2.21 -9.55
C LYS A 126 0.43 0.75 -9.14
N PRO A 127 1.35 0.17 -8.35
CA PRO A 127 1.14 -1.15 -7.79
C PRO A 127 -0.15 -1.22 -6.96
N ILE A 128 -0.90 -2.31 -7.08
CA ILE A 128 -2.21 -2.49 -6.43
C ILE A 128 -2.12 -2.29 -4.90
N TRP A 129 -1.06 -2.79 -4.28
CA TRP A 129 -0.83 -2.70 -2.84
C TRP A 129 -0.59 -1.27 -2.34
N LEU A 130 -0.30 -0.30 -3.22
CA LEU A 130 -0.10 1.09 -2.84
C LEU A 130 -1.44 1.78 -2.46
N GLY A 131 -2.58 1.20 -2.87
CA GLY A 131 -3.90 1.66 -2.49
C GLY A 131 -4.14 3.11 -2.90
N PHE A 132 -4.66 3.94 -1.99
CA PHE A 132 -4.92 5.36 -2.26
C PHE A 132 -3.69 6.26 -2.14
N LEU A 133 -2.52 5.75 -1.73
CA LEU A 133 -1.32 6.56 -1.60
C LEU A 133 -0.88 7.10 -2.97
N GLY A 134 -0.18 8.24 -2.92
CA GLY A 134 0.46 8.83 -4.09
C GLY A 134 1.60 7.99 -4.65
N PRO A 135 2.16 8.35 -5.81
CA PRO A 135 3.27 7.64 -6.42
C PRO A 135 4.54 7.70 -5.57
N ILE A 136 5.41 6.71 -5.74
CA ILE A 136 6.68 6.63 -5.02
C ILE A 136 7.72 7.51 -5.72
N ILE A 137 8.17 8.56 -5.03
CA ILE A 137 9.28 9.41 -5.46
C ILE A 137 10.57 8.85 -4.85
N LYS A 138 11.62 8.69 -5.67
CA LYS A 138 12.91 8.12 -5.24
C LYS A 138 14.06 9.05 -5.57
N ALA A 139 14.85 9.40 -4.57
CA ALA A 139 16.04 10.22 -4.70
C ALA A 139 17.23 9.55 -4.01
N GLU A 140 18.42 9.72 -4.58
CA GLU A 140 19.70 9.43 -3.93
C GLU A 140 20.32 10.73 -3.42
N THR A 141 21.31 10.61 -2.54
CA THR A 141 22.04 11.79 -2.05
C THR A 141 22.70 12.52 -3.22
N GLY A 142 22.39 13.82 -3.34
CA GLY A 142 22.90 14.68 -4.41
C GLY A 142 21.94 14.86 -5.58
N ASP A 143 20.92 14.01 -5.73
CA ASP A 143 19.91 14.19 -6.79
C ASP A 143 19.13 15.50 -6.62
N LYS A 144 18.72 16.07 -7.75
CA LYS A 144 17.71 17.14 -7.79
C LYS A 144 16.38 16.55 -8.25
N VAL A 145 15.35 16.73 -7.45
CA VAL A 145 14.01 16.22 -7.75
C VAL A 145 13.09 17.38 -8.12
N TYR A 146 12.52 17.32 -9.32
CA TYR A 146 11.54 18.27 -9.81
C TYR A 146 10.17 17.60 -9.83
N VAL A 147 9.25 18.09 -9.00
CA VAL A 147 7.85 17.65 -8.99
C VAL A 147 7.01 18.68 -9.73
N HIS A 148 6.56 18.33 -10.93
CA HIS A 148 5.65 19.11 -11.76
C HIS A 148 4.22 18.81 -11.32
N LEU A 149 3.68 19.66 -10.45
CA LEU A 149 2.37 19.45 -9.83
C LEU A 149 1.25 20.15 -10.61
N LYS A 150 0.15 19.46 -10.88
CA LYS A 150 -1.09 20.05 -11.41
C LYS A 150 -2.29 19.71 -10.53
N ASN A 151 -2.94 20.74 -10.00
CA ASN A 151 -4.18 20.55 -9.25
C ASN A 151 -5.38 20.46 -10.21
N LEU A 152 -6.02 19.30 -10.28
CA LEU A 152 -7.24 19.02 -11.05
C LEU A 152 -8.47 18.84 -10.15
N ALA A 153 -8.31 19.04 -8.83
CA ALA A 153 -9.38 18.94 -7.86
C ALA A 153 -10.18 20.25 -7.75
N SER A 154 -11.29 20.21 -7.03
CA SER A 154 -12.19 21.37 -6.88
C SER A 154 -11.71 22.42 -5.86
N ARG A 155 -10.65 22.12 -5.11
CA ARG A 155 -10.13 22.94 -4.00
C ARG A 155 -8.62 23.13 -4.14
N PRO A 156 -8.03 24.22 -3.60
CA PRO A 156 -6.59 24.41 -3.60
C PRO A 156 -5.89 23.36 -2.73
N TYR A 157 -4.81 22.78 -3.27
CA TYR A 157 -3.93 21.82 -2.59
C TYR A 157 -2.47 22.15 -2.93
N THR A 158 -1.56 21.66 -2.10
CA THR A 158 -0.11 21.88 -2.21
C THR A 158 0.64 20.56 -2.10
N PHE A 159 1.96 20.59 -2.34
CA PHE A 159 2.86 19.45 -2.12
C PHE A 159 3.97 19.88 -1.17
N HIS A 160 4.01 19.29 0.02
CA HIS A 160 5.05 19.52 1.03
C HIS A 160 5.86 18.25 1.21
N SER A 161 7.18 18.35 1.08
CA SER A 161 8.08 17.19 1.10
C SER A 161 8.76 17.03 2.45
N HIS A 162 9.05 15.78 2.82
CA HIS A 162 9.85 15.44 3.99
C HIS A 162 11.16 14.78 3.56
N GLY A 163 12.24 15.01 4.30
CA GLY A 163 13.52 14.34 4.07
C GLY A 163 14.33 14.83 2.86
N ILE A 164 13.95 15.97 2.27
CA ILE A 164 14.71 16.66 1.23
C ILE A 164 14.90 18.13 1.62
N THR A 165 15.93 18.77 1.06
CA THR A 165 16.17 20.21 1.26
C THR A 165 15.48 21.01 0.15
N TYR A 166 14.81 22.10 0.52
CA TYR A 166 14.14 23.00 -0.41
C TYR A 166 14.32 24.46 0.05
N TYR A 167 14.25 25.39 -0.91
CA TYR A 167 14.09 26.82 -0.61
C TYR A 167 12.64 27.11 -0.20
N LYS A 168 12.41 28.27 0.43
CA LYS A 168 11.11 28.63 1.01
C LYS A 168 9.99 28.67 -0.05
N GLU A 169 10.29 29.16 -1.24
CA GLU A 169 9.38 29.17 -2.40
C GLU A 169 8.98 27.77 -2.90
N HIS A 170 9.69 26.71 -2.48
CA HIS A 170 9.44 25.32 -2.85
C HIS A 170 8.90 24.47 -1.69
N GLU A 171 8.51 25.08 -0.57
CA GLU A 171 8.04 24.34 0.61
C GLU A 171 6.62 23.77 0.44
N GLY A 172 5.71 24.51 -0.20
CA GLY A 172 4.32 24.06 -0.39
C GLY A 172 3.49 24.00 0.90
N ALA A 173 3.79 24.82 1.90
CA ALA A 173 2.98 24.99 3.10
C ALA A 173 2.70 26.47 3.34
N ILE A 174 1.48 26.80 3.76
CA ILE A 174 1.05 28.19 4.02
C ILE A 174 0.98 28.39 5.52
N TYR A 175 1.84 29.26 6.06
CA TYR A 175 1.83 29.69 7.45
C TYR A 175 2.56 31.04 7.58
N PRO A 176 2.35 31.81 8.66
CA PRO A 176 3.07 33.07 8.87
C PRO A 176 4.56 32.82 9.08
N ASP A 177 5.38 33.07 8.06
CA ASP A 177 6.81 32.79 8.05
C ASP A 177 7.69 33.96 7.55
N ASN A 178 7.07 35.13 7.35
CA ASN A 178 7.69 36.35 6.82
C ASN A 178 8.30 36.19 5.42
N THR A 179 7.75 35.29 4.60
CA THR A 179 8.05 35.19 3.16
C THR A 179 7.15 36.07 2.31
#